data_AF-A0A673J046-F1
#
_entry.id   AF-A0A673J046-F1
#
_cell.length_a   1.000
_cell.length_b   1.000
_cell.length_c   1.000
_cell.angle_alpha   90.00
_cell.angle_beta   90.00
_cell.angle_gamma   90.00
#
_symmetry.space_group_name_H-M   'P 1'
#
loop_
_entity.id
_entity.type
_entity.pdbx_description
1 polymer ?
#
loop_
_entity_poly.entity_id
_entity_poly.type
_entity_poly.pdbx_seq_one_letter_code
_entity_poly.pdbx_strand_id
1 'polypeptide(L)' 'MPLKLVFFEARIAFLQGERKGQENLKNDLVRRIKMLEYALKQERAKYHKLKYGTELNQGEVKMPSFESGKWT' A
#
# COMPACT_ATOMS: atom_id res chain seq x y z
N MET A 1 -6.54 35.20 -28.84
CA MET A 1 -5.98 33.92 -28.36
C MET A 1 -6.01 33.75 -26.82
N PRO A 2 -7.16 33.81 -26.12
CA PRO A 2 -7.25 33.43 -24.69
C PRO A 2 -7.91 32.07 -24.44
N LEU A 3 -8.86 31.63 -25.27
CA LEU A 3 -9.63 30.38 -25.03
C LEU A 3 -8.77 29.10 -25.00
N LYS A 4 -7.75 29.01 -25.85
CA LYS A 4 -6.86 27.83 -25.89
C LYS A 4 -6.06 27.68 -24.60
N LEU A 5 -5.65 28.80 -23.98
CA LEU A 5 -4.86 28.78 -22.75
C LEU A 5 -5.71 28.27 -21.57
N VAL A 6 -6.94 28.80 -21.43
CA VAL A 6 -7.90 28.36 -20.42
C VAL A 6 -8.25 26.88 -20.56
N PHE A 7 -8.41 26.38 -21.79
CA PHE A 7 -8.67 24.95 -22.03
C PHE A 7 -7.51 24.07 -21.57
N PHE A 8 -6.26 24.46 -21.86
CA PHE A 8 -5.09 23.70 -21.41
C PHE A 8 -4.92 23.75 -19.89
N GLU A 9 -5.15 24.89 -19.25
CA GLU A 9 -5.11 25.00 -17.78
C GLU A 9 -6.16 24.12 -17.10
N ALA A 10 -7.40 24.11 -17.60
CA ALA A 10 -8.45 23.24 -17.09
C ALA A 10 -8.10 21.75 -17.25
N ARG A 11 -7.52 21.37 -18.39
CA ARG A 11 -7.06 19.99 -18.64
C ARG A 11 -5.90 19.60 -17.72
N ILE A 12 -4.96 20.50 -17.47
CA ILE A 12 -3.85 20.27 -16.54
C ILE A 12 -4.37 20.08 -15.11
N ALA A 13 -5.25 20.96 -14.65
CA ALA A 13 -5.83 20.88 -13.30
C ALA A 13 -6.60 19.57 -13.10
N PHE A 14 -7.38 19.14 -14.10
CA PHE A 14 -8.07 17.86 -14.11
C PHE A 14 -7.09 16.67 -13.97
N LEU A 15 -6.07 16.63 -14.83
CA LEU A 15 -5.06 15.56 -14.82
C LEU A 15 -4.25 15.52 -13.52
N GLN A 16 -3.98 16.67 -12.91
CA GLN A 16 -3.31 16.75 -11.60
C GLN A 16 -4.20 16.20 -10.48
N GLY A 17 -5.51 16.51 -10.51
CA GLY A 17 -6.50 15.95 -9.59
C GLY A 17 -6.60 14.43 -9.70
N GLU A 18 -6.72 13.90 -10.93
CA GLU A 18 -6.77 12.46 -11.19
C GLU A 18 -5.50 11.75 -10.69
N ARG A 19 -4.32 12.29 -10.97
CA ARG A 19 -3.04 11.72 -10.52
C ARG A 19 -2.98 11.60 -9.00
N LYS A 20 -3.40 12.66 -8.28
CA LYS A 20 -3.43 12.65 -6.81
C LYS A 20 -4.41 11.60 -6.27
N GLY A 21 -5.57 11.46 -6.91
CA GLY A 21 -6.54 10.40 -6.58
C GLY A 21 -5.96 9.00 -6.75
N GLN A 22 -5.28 8.75 -7.88
CA GLN A 22 -4.60 7.48 -8.16
C GLN A 22 -3.48 7.19 -7.15
N GLU A 23 -2.70 8.19 -6.75
CA GLU A 23 -1.63 8.02 -5.77
C GLU A 23 -2.18 7.64 -4.39
N ASN A 24 -3.27 8.27 -3.96
CA ASN A 24 -3.95 7.92 -2.71
C ASN A 24 -4.47 6.47 -2.74
N LEU A 25 -5.09 6.08 -3.86
CA LEU A 25 -5.57 4.71 -4.03
C LEU A 25 -4.43 3.70 -4.04
N LYS A 26 -3.34 3.98 -4.77
CA LYS A 26 -2.13 3.15 -4.76
C LYS A 26 -1.61 2.97 -3.34
N ASN A 27 -1.45 4.06 -2.60
CA ASN A 27 -0.97 4.01 -1.22
C ASN A 27 -1.86 3.17 -0.33
N ASP A 28 -3.19 3.29 -0.48
CA ASP A 28 -4.14 2.49 0.29
C ASP A 28 -4.07 0.99 -0.04
N LEU A 29 -4.02 0.65 -1.32
CA LEU A 29 -3.86 -0.74 -1.77
C LEU A 29 -2.58 -1.36 -1.23
N VAL A 30 -1.48 -0.60 -1.21
CA VAL A 30 -0.20 -1.07 -0.67
C VAL A 30 -0.28 -1.36 0.83
N ARG A 31 -0.94 -0.54 1.66
CA ARG A 31 -1.14 -0.94 3.09
C ARG A 31 -2.03 -2.15 3.22
N ARG A 32 -3.08 -2.26 2.42
CA ARG A 32 -3.97 -3.44 2.49
C ARG A 32 -3.20 -4.73 2.19
N ILE A 33 -2.36 -4.73 1.17
CA ILE A 33 -1.48 -5.87 0.84
C ILE A 33 -0.57 -6.19 2.03
N LYS A 34 0.16 -5.20 2.56
CA LYS A 34 1.06 -5.39 3.73
C LYS A 34 0.32 -5.94 4.95
N MET A 35 -0.90 -5.48 5.21
CA MET A 35 -1.74 -5.96 6.31
C MET A 35 -2.18 -7.41 6.11
N LEU A 36 -2.59 -7.78 4.89
CA LEU A 36 -2.97 -9.14 4.55
C LEU A 36 -1.77 -10.10 4.64
N GLU A 37 -0.60 -9.69 4.17
CA GLU A 37 0.64 -10.45 4.31
C GLU A 37 1.01 -10.67 5.78
N TYR A 38 0.85 -9.64 6.61
CA TYR A 38 1.08 -9.73 8.06
C TYR A 38 0.10 -10.69 8.75
N ALA A 39 -1.19 -10.57 8.44
CA ALA A 39 -2.21 -11.47 8.97
C ALA A 39 -1.94 -12.93 8.56
N LEU A 40 -1.57 -13.15 7.29
CA LEU A 40 -1.22 -14.49 6.79
C LEU A 40 0.00 -15.08 7.50
N LYS A 41 1.05 -14.27 7.74
CA LYS A 41 2.24 -14.70 8.49
C LYS A 41 1.88 -15.11 9.92
N GLN A 42 1.06 -14.32 10.60
CA GLN A 42 0.57 -14.67 11.95
C GLN A 42 -0.23 -15.97 11.94
N GLU A 43 -1.15 -16.15 10.98
CA GLU A 43 -1.98 -17.36 10.90
C GLU A 43 -1.12 -18.60 10.65
N ARG A 44 -0.08 -18.50 9.79
CA ARG A 44 0.89 -19.57 9.55
C ARG A 44 1.69 -19.93 10.80
N ALA A 45 2.16 -18.93 11.56
CA ALA A 45 2.87 -19.16 12.81
C ALA A 45 1.99 -19.87 13.84
N LYS A 46 0.72 -19.43 13.99
CA LYS A 46 -0.27 -20.04 14.88
C LYS A 46 -0.59 -21.49 14.48
N TYR A 47 -0.82 -21.74 13.19
CA TYR A 47 -1.11 -23.08 12.68
C TYR A 47 0.06 -24.03 12.89
N HIS A 48 1.30 -23.58 12.67
CA HIS A 48 2.47 -24.42 12.88
C HIS A 48 2.69 -24.76 14.35
N LYS A 49 2.52 -23.78 15.26
CA LYS A 49 2.59 -24.02 16.71
C LYS A 49 1.56 -25.06 17.13
N LEU A 50 0.34 -24.99 16.57
CA LEU A 50 -0.72 -25.95 16.86
C LEU A 50 -0.46 -27.34 16.29
N LYS A 51 0.08 -27.43 15.06
CA LYS A 51 0.26 -28.70 14.34
C LYS A 51 1.51 -29.47 14.75
N TYR A 52 2.62 -28.78 15.04
CA TYR A 52 3.92 -29.41 15.26
C TYR A 52 4.47 -29.18 16.68
N GLY A 53 3.72 -28.52 17.56
CA GLY A 53 4.09 -28.27 18.96
C GLY A 53 5.36 -27.43 19.14
N THR A 54 5.88 -26.85 18.06
CA THR A 54 7.14 -26.11 18.00
C THR A 54 6.89 -24.72 17.44
N GLU A 55 7.53 -23.72 18.05
CA GLU A 55 7.44 -22.34 17.58
C GLU A 55 8.25 -22.20 16.30
N LEU A 56 7.63 -21.73 15.21
CA LEU A 56 8.39 -21.25 14.06
C LEU A 56 9.16 -20.01 14.50
N ASN A 57 10.49 -20.10 14.57
CA ASN A 57 11.37 -18.95 14.71
C ASN A 57 11.42 -18.19 13.37
N GLN A 58 10.27 -17.70 12.93
CA GLN A 58 10.19 -16.80 11.79
C GLN A 58 10.45 -15.40 12.35
N GLY A 59 11.73 -15.01 12.31
CA GLY A 59 12.29 -13.83 12.94
C GLY A 59 11.37 -12.62 12.99
N GLU A 60 11.38 -11.94 14.14
CA GLU A 60 10.62 -10.75 14.53
C GLU A 60 9.50 -10.37 13.56
N VAL A 61 8.26 -10.72 13.92
CA VAL A 61 7.03 -10.25 13.27
C VAL A 61 6.90 -8.75 13.53
N LYS A 62 7.74 -7.96 12.87
CA LYS A 62 7.73 -6.50 12.94
C LYS A 62 6.53 -6.01 12.15
N MET A 63 5.74 -5.15 12.81
CA MET A 63 4.65 -4.43 12.18
C MET A 63 5.19 -3.76 10.90
N PRO A 64 4.54 -3.93 9.73
CA PRO A 64 5.03 -3.32 8.50
C PRO A 64 5.10 -1.80 8.68
N SER A 65 6.28 -1.21 8.49
CA SER A 65 6.38 0.25 8.44
C SER A 65 5.56 0.75 7.26
N PHE A 66 4.65 1.68 7.56
CA PHE A 66 3.77 2.30 6.58
C PHE A 66 4.37 3.60 6.03
N GLU A 67 5.69 3.65 5.81
CA GLU A 67 6.25 4.78 5.07
C GLU A 67 5.72 4.78 3.64
N SER A 68 4.75 5.65 3.40
CA SER A 68 4.24 6.03 2.09
C SER A 68 5.26 6.94 1.42
N GLY A 69 6.28 6.38 0.76
CA GLY A 69 7.23 7.26 0.09
C GLY A 69 8.37 6.66 -0.72
N LYS A 70 8.73 5.38 -0.58
CA LYS A 70 9.85 4.83 -1.36
C LYS A 70 9.52 3.47 -1.95
N TRP A 71 9.22 3.50 -3.25
CA TRP A 71 9.54 2.42 -4.18
C TRP A 71 10.85 2.82 -4.88
N THR A 72 11.95 2.80 -4.14
CA THR A 72 13.32 2.86 -4.69
C THR A 72 14.08 1.72 -4.07
#